data_AF-B7ARQ0-F1
#
_entry.id   AF-B7ARQ0-F1
#
_cell.length_a   1.000
_cell.length_b   1.000
_cell.length_c   1.000
_cell.angle_alpha   90.00
_cell.angle_beta   90.00
_cell.angle_gamma   90.00
#
_symmetry.space_group_name_H-M   'P 1'
#
loop_
_entity.id
_entity.type
_entity.pdbx_description
1 polymer ?
#
loop_
_entity_poly.entity_id
_entity_poly.type
_entity_poly.pdbx_seq_one_letter_code
_entity_poly.pdbx_strand_id
1 'polypeptide(L)'
;MWLTGFDVPELDTIYIDKPIQQHTLIQTISRVNRVCEGKDKGLIVDYIGIKKNMNTALKKYTNFESEEFEGVEQSITIVKDQLEVLGQMFHNFNSSDFFNGSPTEQLACLNRAVEYVQLSEELERRFMAAVKRMKQAFNLCSSSEKFSDEDKDYIHFYCAVRSILFKLTKGDAPDIEQMNARVRKMLEGAIQSDGIEELFETGKHISVDIFSDEYMDKINAIQLPNTKIKILQRLLSQAIDEFKKVNKIMGVEFADRLKKVVDEYNNRRRDEAYANEVLDDVAEQLAQLLSELKTEKNSFKNMGIDYEEKAFYDILKAVSKKFEFEYPDDKMIELSKRIKLIVDDKSRYTDWSARDDIKANLQVDLILLLDEFGYPPVTIDDVYKEVLEQAENFKKYAQ
;
A
#
# COMPACT_ATOMS: atom_id res chain seq x y z
N MET A 1 -40.72 -15.46 18.04
CA MET A 1 -40.20 -15.59 16.67
C MET A 1 -39.48 -14.29 16.34
N TRP A 2 -38.17 -14.32 16.11
CA TRP A 2 -37.36 -13.11 15.92
C TRP A 2 -37.51 -12.50 14.53
N LEU A 3 -38.69 -12.54 13.90
CA LEU A 3 -38.92 -11.99 12.55
C LEU A 3 -39.42 -10.54 12.57
N THR A 4 -39.82 -10.02 13.73
CA THR A 4 -40.08 -8.60 13.98
C THR A 4 -39.33 -8.12 15.24
N GLY A 5 -38.73 -6.92 15.20
CA GLY A 5 -38.14 -6.26 16.38
C GLY A 5 -36.81 -6.79 16.93
N PHE A 6 -36.11 -7.67 16.22
CA PHE A 6 -34.80 -8.21 16.63
C PHE A 6 -33.70 -7.59 15.76
N ASP A 7 -32.74 -6.90 16.38
CA ASP A 7 -31.73 -6.07 15.73
C ASP A 7 -30.34 -6.43 16.25
N VAL A 8 -29.50 -7.00 15.39
CA VAL A 8 -28.13 -7.42 15.69
C VAL A 8 -27.24 -6.93 14.55
N PRO A 9 -26.44 -5.86 14.75
CA PRO A 9 -25.59 -5.30 13.69
C PRO A 9 -24.58 -6.30 13.12
N GLU A 10 -24.05 -7.21 13.94
CA GLU A 10 -23.09 -8.23 13.50
C GLU A 10 -23.71 -9.34 12.63
N LEU A 11 -25.05 -9.43 12.53
CA LEU A 11 -25.71 -10.49 11.78
C LEU A 11 -25.44 -10.34 10.28
N ASP A 12 -24.60 -11.20 9.71
CA ASP A 12 -24.20 -11.16 8.30
C ASP A 12 -25.00 -12.09 7.38
N THR A 13 -25.46 -13.24 7.89
CA THR A 13 -25.99 -14.34 7.08
C THR A 13 -27.37 -14.78 7.56
N ILE A 14 -28.33 -14.93 6.63
CA ILE A 14 -29.64 -15.53 6.89
C ILE A 14 -29.90 -16.70 5.94
N TYR A 15 -30.30 -17.83 6.52
CA TYR A 15 -30.76 -19.01 5.78
C TYR A 15 -32.30 -19.02 5.75
N ILE A 16 -32.88 -19.08 4.55
CA ILE A 16 -34.32 -19.06 4.33
C ILE A 16 -34.76 -20.43 3.81
N ASP A 17 -35.43 -21.16 4.70
CA ASP A 17 -36.10 -22.43 4.41
C ASP A 17 -37.61 -22.34 4.74
N LYS A 18 -38.19 -21.14 4.61
CA LYS A 18 -39.64 -20.94 4.71
C LYS A 18 -40.13 -20.06 3.57
N PRO A 19 -41.31 -20.34 2.97
CA PRO A 19 -41.91 -19.42 2.01
C PRO A 19 -42.31 -18.13 2.72
N ILE A 20 -41.61 -17.04 2.41
CA ILE A 20 -41.87 -15.69 2.93
C ILE A 20 -42.24 -14.80 1.73
N GLN A 21 -43.23 -13.92 1.90
CA GLN A 21 -43.75 -13.07 0.82
C GLN A 21 -43.86 -11.60 1.26
N GLN A 22 -43.81 -10.71 0.27
CA GLN A 22 -44.14 -9.29 0.40
C GLN A 22 -43.39 -8.57 1.55
N HIS A 23 -44.12 -7.95 2.47
CA HIS A 23 -43.58 -7.10 3.53
C HIS A 23 -42.65 -7.85 4.49
N THR A 24 -43.00 -9.09 4.82
CA THR A 24 -42.19 -9.93 5.70
C THR A 24 -40.85 -10.28 5.06
N LEU A 25 -40.80 -10.39 3.73
CA LEU A 25 -39.56 -10.69 3.02
C LEU A 25 -38.58 -9.53 3.12
N ILE A 26 -39.03 -8.30 2.83
CA ILE A 26 -38.19 -7.10 2.95
C ILE A 26 -37.71 -6.91 4.40
N GLN A 27 -38.58 -7.09 5.38
CA GLN A 27 -38.19 -7.01 6.80
C GLN A 27 -37.17 -8.09 7.20
N THR A 28 -37.26 -9.28 6.60
CA THR A 28 -36.32 -10.37 6.87
C THR A 28 -34.95 -10.08 6.26
N ILE A 29 -34.92 -9.60 5.01
CA ILE A 29 -33.71 -9.26 4.26
C ILE A 29 -32.99 -8.05 4.85
N SER A 30 -33.72 -7.02 5.26
CA SER A 30 -33.12 -5.79 5.82
C SER A 30 -32.36 -6.01 7.14
N ARG A 31 -32.51 -7.17 7.79
CA ARG A 31 -31.80 -7.49 9.03
C ARG A 31 -30.32 -7.73 8.83
N VAL A 32 -29.95 -8.38 7.73
CA VAL A 32 -28.54 -8.59 7.38
C VAL A 32 -27.90 -7.35 6.76
N ASN A 33 -28.67 -6.29 6.49
CA ASN A 33 -28.17 -5.05 5.90
C ASN A 33 -27.82 -3.96 6.93
N ARG A 34 -27.60 -4.33 8.20
CA ARG A 34 -27.05 -3.40 9.21
C ARG A 34 -25.54 -3.24 9.01
N VAL A 35 -25.08 -1.99 9.04
CA VAL A 35 -23.65 -1.63 8.90
C VAL A 35 -22.93 -1.99 10.21
N CYS A 36 -21.82 -2.72 10.09
CA CYS A 36 -20.94 -3.11 11.19
C CYS A 36 -19.50 -3.14 10.69
N GLU A 37 -18.53 -2.84 11.56
CA GLU A 37 -17.11 -2.87 11.22
C GLU A 37 -16.68 -4.30 10.86
N GLY A 38 -15.98 -4.48 9.73
CA GLY A 38 -15.61 -5.81 9.21
C GLY A 38 -16.70 -6.52 8.39
N LYS A 39 -17.88 -5.91 8.22
CA LYS A 39 -18.99 -6.49 7.45
C LYS A 39 -19.31 -5.67 6.20
N ASP A 40 -18.92 -6.19 5.05
CA ASP A 40 -19.10 -5.51 3.76
C ASP A 40 -20.49 -5.74 3.14
N LYS A 41 -21.16 -6.85 3.46
CA LYS A 41 -22.42 -7.27 2.83
C LYS A 41 -23.24 -8.20 3.71
N GLY A 42 -24.55 -8.27 3.45
CA GLY A 42 -25.44 -9.30 3.98
C GLY A 42 -25.59 -10.47 3.01
N LEU A 43 -25.41 -11.70 3.47
CA LEU A 43 -25.60 -12.92 2.69
C LEU A 43 -26.98 -13.54 2.98
N ILE A 44 -27.73 -13.85 1.93
CA ILE A 44 -28.99 -14.58 2.03
C ILE A 44 -28.85 -15.89 1.30
N VAL A 45 -29.00 -16.99 2.02
CA VAL A 45 -29.01 -18.35 1.48
C VAL A 45 -30.45 -18.82 1.38
N ASP A 46 -30.92 -19.03 0.15
CA ASP A 46 -32.30 -19.36 -0.16
C ASP A 46 -32.43 -20.81 -0.65
N TYR A 47 -33.17 -21.63 0.08
CA TYR A 47 -33.42 -23.03 -0.27
C TYR A 47 -34.70 -23.24 -1.09
N ILE A 48 -35.57 -22.22 -1.22
CA ILE A 48 -36.94 -22.36 -1.75
C ILE A 48 -37.13 -21.61 -3.08
N GLY A 49 -36.27 -20.65 -3.40
CA GLY A 49 -36.35 -19.87 -4.64
C GLY A 49 -37.20 -18.60 -4.51
N ILE A 50 -36.98 -17.82 -3.46
CA ILE A 50 -37.65 -16.55 -3.16
C ILE A 50 -37.29 -15.40 -4.11
N LYS A 51 -36.32 -15.55 -5.03
CA LYS A 51 -35.87 -14.49 -5.96
C LYS A 51 -37.02 -13.79 -6.69
N LYS A 52 -38.00 -14.56 -7.21
CA LYS A 52 -39.18 -13.97 -7.88
C LYS A 52 -40.02 -13.13 -6.92
N ASN A 53 -40.27 -13.65 -5.72
CA ASN A 53 -41.04 -12.96 -4.68
C ASN A 53 -40.31 -11.70 -4.17
N MET A 54 -38.98 -11.74 -4.11
CA MET A 54 -38.12 -10.61 -3.76
C MET A 54 -38.22 -9.50 -4.79
N ASN A 55 -38.07 -9.83 -6.08
CA ASN A 55 -38.19 -8.86 -7.17
C ASN A 55 -39.59 -8.22 -7.19
N THR A 56 -40.65 -9.01 -6.97
CA THR A 56 -42.01 -8.48 -6.86
C THR A 56 -42.21 -7.59 -5.63
N ALA A 57 -41.60 -7.94 -4.49
CA ALA A 57 -41.70 -7.15 -3.27
C ALA A 57 -40.95 -5.81 -3.39
N LEU A 58 -39.74 -5.81 -3.96
CA LEU A 58 -38.93 -4.61 -4.15
C LEU A 58 -39.55 -3.63 -5.14
N LYS A 59 -40.12 -4.13 -6.26
CA LYS A 59 -40.86 -3.30 -7.23
C LYS A 59 -42.02 -2.50 -6.62
N LYS A 60 -42.60 -2.94 -5.50
CA LYS A 60 -43.65 -2.20 -4.80
C LYS A 60 -43.14 -1.08 -3.90
N TYR A 61 -41.85 -1.10 -3.53
CA TYR A 61 -41.27 -0.24 -2.51
C TYR A 61 -40.27 0.77 -3.05
N THR A 62 -39.67 0.48 -4.20
CA THR A 62 -38.68 1.34 -4.85
C THR A 62 -39.11 1.57 -6.28
N ASN A 63 -39.10 2.82 -6.76
CA ASN A 63 -39.26 3.20 -8.17
C ASN A 63 -38.03 2.78 -9.03
N PHE A 64 -37.36 1.70 -8.62
CA PHE A 64 -36.14 1.18 -9.21
C PHE A 64 -36.49 0.37 -10.46
N GLU A 65 -36.41 1.03 -11.61
CA GLU A 65 -36.42 0.41 -12.94
C GLU A 65 -35.02 -0.03 -13.40
N SER A 66 -34.00 -0.10 -12.53
CA SER A 66 -32.70 -0.59 -12.97
C SER A 66 -32.67 -2.12 -13.03
N GLU A 67 -32.34 -2.60 -14.21
CA GLU A 67 -31.89 -3.95 -14.57
C GLU A 67 -30.56 -4.35 -13.89
N GLU A 68 -30.25 -3.83 -12.70
CA GLU A 68 -29.00 -4.09 -11.95
C GLU A 68 -29.20 -5.16 -10.87
N PHE A 69 -29.93 -6.21 -11.18
CA PHE A 69 -29.55 -7.51 -10.63
C PHE A 69 -28.62 -8.10 -11.67
N GLU A 70 -27.30 -8.01 -11.45
CA GLU A 70 -26.36 -8.86 -12.19
C GLU A 70 -26.89 -10.29 -12.04
N GLY A 71 -27.54 -10.76 -13.11
CA GLY A 71 -28.09 -12.10 -13.13
C GLY A 71 -26.90 -13.04 -12.96
N VAL A 72 -27.08 -14.16 -12.27
CA VAL A 72 -26.06 -15.22 -12.23
C VAL A 72 -25.52 -15.51 -13.64
N GLU A 73 -26.39 -15.46 -14.66
CA GLU A 73 -26.01 -15.53 -16.08
C GLU A 73 -25.06 -14.41 -16.55
N GLN A 74 -25.36 -13.15 -16.23
CA GLN A 74 -24.49 -12.02 -16.58
C GLN A 74 -23.15 -12.09 -15.84
N SER A 75 -23.17 -12.45 -14.55
CA SER A 75 -21.93 -12.68 -13.78
C SER A 75 -21.10 -13.81 -14.37
N ILE A 76 -21.73 -14.89 -14.85
CA ILE A 76 -21.03 -15.98 -15.55
C ILE A 76 -20.38 -15.48 -16.83
N THR A 77 -21.09 -14.68 -17.64
CA THR A 77 -20.53 -14.06 -18.85
C THR A 77 -19.32 -13.19 -18.50
N ILE A 78 -19.43 -12.32 -17.49
CA ILE A 78 -18.33 -11.47 -17.03
C ILE A 78 -17.11 -12.31 -16.63
N VAL A 79 -17.31 -13.41 -15.87
CA VAL A 79 -16.19 -14.29 -15.48
C VAL A 79 -15.52 -14.89 -16.72
N LYS A 80 -16.29 -15.41 -17.68
CA LYS A 80 -15.74 -16.00 -18.91
C LYS A 80 -15.01 -14.98 -19.78
N ASP A 81 -15.58 -13.80 -19.97
CA ASP A 81 -14.95 -12.71 -20.69
C ASP A 81 -13.62 -12.29 -20.03
N GLN A 82 -13.58 -12.19 -18.69
CA GLN A 82 -12.35 -11.87 -17.98
C GLN A 82 -11.33 -13.02 -18.03
N LEU A 83 -11.76 -14.28 -18.00
CA LEU A 83 -10.87 -15.44 -18.19
C LEU A 83 -10.22 -15.43 -19.58
N GLU A 84 -10.97 -15.08 -20.63
CA GLU A 84 -10.41 -14.93 -21.97
C GLU A 84 -9.38 -13.81 -22.03
N VAL A 85 -9.71 -12.63 -21.46
CA VAL A 85 -8.78 -11.49 -21.39
C VAL A 85 -7.50 -11.86 -20.63
N LEU A 86 -7.62 -12.57 -19.51
CA LEU A 86 -6.47 -13.04 -18.73
C LEU A 86 -5.65 -14.09 -19.49
N GLY A 87 -6.31 -15.01 -20.20
CA GLY A 87 -5.67 -15.98 -21.08
C GLY A 87 -4.87 -15.31 -22.20
N GLN A 88 -5.41 -14.26 -22.81
CA GLN A 88 -4.68 -13.45 -23.80
C GLN A 88 -3.47 -12.74 -23.20
N MET A 89 -3.55 -12.24 -21.97
CA MET A 89 -2.39 -11.66 -21.28
C MET A 89 -1.30 -12.69 -21.00
N PHE A 90 -1.68 -13.93 -20.69
CA PHE A 90 -0.79 -15.04 -20.34
C PHE A 90 -0.42 -15.96 -21.51
N HIS A 91 -0.77 -15.62 -22.76
CA HIS A 91 -0.53 -16.53 -23.91
C HIS A 91 0.95 -16.93 -24.11
N ASN A 92 1.89 -16.06 -23.72
CA ASN A 92 3.33 -16.33 -23.78
C ASN A 92 3.91 -16.89 -22.47
N PHE A 93 3.07 -17.22 -21.49
CA PHE A 93 3.49 -17.74 -20.19
C PHE A 93 3.12 -19.22 -20.06
N ASN A 94 4.08 -20.05 -19.64
CA ASN A 94 3.81 -21.46 -19.34
C ASN A 94 3.35 -21.65 -17.89
N SER A 95 2.05 -21.91 -17.74
CA SER A 95 1.36 -22.20 -16.48
C SER A 95 1.24 -23.70 -16.15
N SER A 96 1.78 -24.59 -16.97
CA SER A 96 1.59 -26.06 -16.84
C SER A 96 2.03 -26.60 -15.48
N ASP A 97 3.11 -26.06 -14.93
CA ASP A 97 3.67 -26.46 -13.62
C ASP A 97 2.69 -26.17 -12.48
N PHE A 98 1.85 -25.15 -12.60
CA PHE A 98 0.83 -24.85 -11.59
C PHE A 98 -0.24 -25.95 -11.52
N PHE A 99 -0.66 -26.47 -12.68
CA PHE A 99 -1.74 -27.46 -12.74
C PHE A 99 -1.23 -28.89 -12.53
N ASN A 100 -0.04 -29.22 -13.05
CA ASN A 100 0.46 -30.60 -13.10
C ASN A 100 1.69 -30.86 -12.22
N GLY A 101 2.34 -29.81 -11.72
CA GLY A 101 3.58 -29.93 -10.94
C GLY A 101 3.36 -30.29 -9.47
N SER A 102 4.46 -30.66 -8.83
CA SER A 102 4.62 -30.78 -7.38
C SER A 102 4.41 -29.43 -6.67
N PRO A 103 4.14 -29.40 -5.36
CA PRO A 103 3.94 -28.14 -4.63
C PRO A 103 5.05 -27.10 -4.82
N THR A 104 6.31 -27.54 -4.93
CA THR A 104 7.46 -26.66 -5.18
C THR A 104 7.46 -26.09 -6.60
N GLU A 105 7.08 -26.88 -7.60
CA GLU A 105 6.96 -26.41 -8.99
C GLU A 105 5.77 -25.47 -9.16
N GLN A 106 4.67 -25.73 -8.46
CA GLN A 106 3.48 -24.87 -8.43
C GLN A 106 3.83 -23.49 -7.85
N LEU A 107 4.60 -23.48 -6.77
CA LEU A 107 5.12 -22.28 -6.12
C LEU A 107 6.06 -21.51 -7.06
N ALA A 108 7.04 -22.18 -7.65
CA ALA A 108 7.94 -21.57 -8.63
C ALA A 108 7.16 -20.99 -9.82
N CYS A 109 6.11 -21.66 -10.28
CA CYS A 109 5.23 -21.17 -11.33
C CYS A 109 4.50 -19.88 -10.94
N LEU A 110 3.99 -19.78 -9.70
CA LEU A 110 3.35 -18.56 -9.20
C LEU A 110 4.34 -17.39 -9.17
N ASN A 111 5.57 -17.62 -8.70
CA ASN A 111 6.62 -16.61 -8.69
C ASN A 111 6.99 -16.14 -10.11
N ARG A 112 7.17 -17.07 -11.05
CA ARG A 112 7.37 -16.74 -12.47
C ARG A 112 6.19 -15.95 -13.05
N ALA A 113 4.95 -16.27 -12.66
CA ALA A 113 3.76 -15.58 -13.13
C ALA A 113 3.68 -14.14 -12.59
N VAL A 114 4.03 -13.94 -11.31
CA VAL A 114 4.12 -12.62 -10.68
C VAL A 114 5.18 -11.76 -11.36
N GLU A 115 6.34 -12.33 -11.64
CA GLU A 115 7.43 -11.68 -12.37
C GLU A 115 7.00 -11.30 -13.79
N TYR A 116 6.32 -12.20 -14.50
CA TYR A 116 5.80 -11.97 -15.84
C TYR A 116 4.79 -10.82 -15.89
N VAL A 117 3.86 -10.74 -14.92
CA VAL A 117 2.87 -9.65 -14.86
C VAL A 117 3.53 -8.29 -14.63
N GLN A 118 4.67 -8.26 -13.95
CA GLN A 118 5.43 -7.04 -13.67
C GLN A 118 6.32 -6.58 -14.83
N LEU A 119 6.30 -7.26 -15.99
CA LEU A 119 7.06 -6.85 -17.17
C LEU A 119 6.74 -5.42 -17.65
N SER A 120 5.53 -4.92 -17.38
CA SER A 120 5.21 -3.50 -17.57
C SER A 120 4.11 -3.04 -16.61
N GLU A 121 4.12 -1.75 -16.28
CA GLU A 121 3.07 -1.15 -15.44
C GLU A 121 1.68 -1.30 -16.08
N GLU A 122 1.58 -1.23 -17.42
CA GLU A 122 0.31 -1.42 -18.12
C GLU A 122 -0.23 -2.85 -17.95
N LEU A 123 0.62 -3.86 -18.09
CA LEU A 123 0.26 -5.27 -17.91
C LEU A 123 -0.17 -5.53 -16.47
N GLU A 124 0.62 -5.08 -15.50
CA GLU A 124 0.32 -5.17 -14.07
C GLU A 124 -1.04 -4.56 -13.74
N ARG A 125 -1.29 -3.32 -14.19
CA ARG A 125 -2.54 -2.60 -13.95
C ARG A 125 -3.74 -3.31 -14.58
N ARG A 126 -3.61 -3.76 -15.83
CA ARG A 126 -4.69 -4.45 -16.56
C ARG A 126 -5.00 -5.80 -15.94
N PHE A 127 -3.97 -6.57 -15.58
CA PHE A 127 -4.12 -7.84 -14.87
C PHE A 127 -4.86 -7.65 -13.54
N MET A 128 -4.41 -6.71 -12.70
CA MET A 128 -5.03 -6.44 -11.40
C MET A 128 -6.51 -6.05 -11.52
N ALA A 129 -6.85 -5.24 -12.53
CA ALA A 129 -8.23 -4.86 -12.81
C ALA A 129 -9.09 -6.04 -13.29
N ALA A 130 -8.56 -6.86 -14.22
CA ALA A 130 -9.27 -8.01 -14.76
C ALA A 130 -9.56 -9.07 -13.69
N VAL A 131 -8.56 -9.44 -12.89
CA VAL A 131 -8.75 -10.40 -11.78
C VAL A 131 -9.70 -9.85 -10.71
N LYS A 132 -9.69 -8.53 -10.45
CA LYS A 132 -10.66 -7.91 -9.53
C LYS A 132 -12.09 -8.07 -10.04
N ARG A 133 -12.36 -7.73 -11.29
CA ARG A 133 -13.69 -7.86 -11.92
C ARG A 133 -14.14 -9.32 -11.96
N MET A 134 -13.25 -10.21 -12.38
CA MET A 134 -13.49 -11.66 -12.41
C MET A 134 -13.86 -12.18 -11.01
N LYS A 135 -13.08 -11.85 -9.98
CA LYS A 135 -13.36 -12.30 -8.60
C LYS A 135 -14.71 -11.76 -8.10
N GLN A 136 -15.03 -10.49 -8.35
CA GLN A 136 -16.31 -9.90 -7.94
C GLN A 136 -17.50 -10.62 -8.58
N ALA A 137 -17.45 -10.89 -9.89
CA ALA A 137 -18.49 -11.62 -10.59
C ALA A 137 -18.55 -13.09 -10.16
N PHE A 138 -17.41 -13.75 -9.98
CA PHE A 138 -17.33 -15.14 -9.53
C PHE A 138 -17.94 -15.33 -8.14
N ASN A 139 -17.75 -14.38 -7.22
CA ASN A 139 -18.37 -14.41 -5.89
C ASN A 139 -19.92 -14.46 -5.94
N LEU A 140 -20.54 -14.00 -7.03
CA LEU A 140 -21.99 -14.02 -7.23
C LEU A 140 -22.49 -15.30 -7.92
N CYS A 141 -21.60 -16.06 -8.57
CA CYS A 141 -21.96 -17.21 -9.40
C CYS A 141 -21.12 -18.47 -9.14
N SER A 142 -20.33 -18.53 -8.07
CA SER A 142 -19.38 -19.61 -7.76
C SER A 142 -20.01 -21.00 -7.67
N SER A 143 -21.29 -21.08 -7.25
CA SER A 143 -22.06 -22.33 -7.19
C SER A 143 -22.66 -22.77 -8.54
N SER A 144 -22.39 -22.06 -9.64
CA SER A 144 -22.93 -22.41 -10.95
C SER A 144 -22.23 -23.62 -11.55
N GLU A 145 -23.01 -24.57 -12.07
CA GLU A 145 -22.51 -25.73 -12.83
C GLU A 145 -21.96 -25.36 -14.21
N LYS A 146 -22.08 -24.09 -14.63
CA LYS A 146 -21.61 -23.60 -15.94
C LYS A 146 -20.11 -23.35 -16.04
N PHE A 147 -19.39 -23.47 -14.92
CA PHE A 147 -17.94 -23.43 -14.85
C PHE A 147 -17.37 -24.84 -14.86
N SER A 148 -16.49 -25.10 -15.81
CA SER A 148 -15.69 -26.32 -15.84
C SER A 148 -14.69 -26.32 -14.68
N ASP A 149 -14.11 -27.47 -14.39
CA ASP A 149 -13.03 -27.56 -13.39
C ASP A 149 -11.79 -26.78 -13.87
N GLU A 150 -11.53 -26.75 -15.18
CA GLU A 150 -10.47 -25.95 -15.78
C GLU A 150 -10.70 -24.43 -15.56
N ASP A 151 -11.94 -23.94 -15.74
CA ASP A 151 -12.28 -22.53 -15.44
C ASP A 151 -11.95 -22.19 -13.98
N LYS A 152 -12.32 -23.07 -13.04
CA LYS A 152 -12.07 -22.87 -11.61
C LYS A 152 -10.57 -22.88 -11.30
N ASP A 153 -9.82 -23.79 -11.90
CA ASP A 153 -8.38 -23.89 -11.71
C ASP A 153 -7.66 -22.61 -12.18
N TYR A 154 -8.04 -22.05 -13.34
CA TYR A 154 -7.52 -20.77 -13.80
C TYR A 154 -7.97 -19.58 -12.94
N ILE A 155 -9.22 -19.56 -12.48
CA ILE A 155 -9.69 -18.54 -11.52
C ILE A 155 -8.81 -18.56 -10.26
N HIS A 156 -8.49 -19.74 -9.74
CA HIS A 156 -7.62 -19.90 -8.57
C HIS A 156 -6.19 -19.48 -8.86
N PHE A 157 -5.63 -19.85 -10.01
CA PHE A 157 -4.30 -19.42 -10.45
C PHE A 157 -4.19 -17.89 -10.49
N TYR A 158 -5.07 -17.20 -11.20
CA TYR A 158 -5.03 -15.75 -11.33
C TYR A 158 -5.29 -15.04 -10.00
N CYS A 159 -6.18 -15.57 -9.17
CA CYS A 159 -6.38 -15.07 -7.80
C CYS A 159 -5.10 -15.20 -6.97
N ALA A 160 -4.39 -16.33 -7.04
CA ALA A 160 -3.13 -16.53 -6.31
C ALA A 160 -2.05 -15.54 -6.75
N VAL A 161 -1.84 -15.39 -8.07
CA VAL A 161 -0.89 -14.42 -8.62
C VAL A 161 -1.22 -13.00 -8.17
N ARG A 162 -2.51 -12.60 -8.24
CA ARG A 162 -2.96 -11.28 -7.74
C ARG A 162 -2.72 -11.12 -6.24
N SER A 163 -2.96 -12.16 -5.42
CA SER A 163 -2.74 -12.10 -3.98
C SER A 163 -1.27 -11.87 -3.64
N ILE A 164 -0.36 -12.60 -4.29
CA ILE A 164 1.09 -12.40 -4.12
C ILE A 164 1.48 -10.99 -4.54
N LEU A 165 1.06 -10.56 -5.73
CA LEU A 165 1.35 -9.23 -6.27
C LEU A 165 0.80 -8.09 -5.39
N PHE A 166 -0.40 -8.26 -4.83
CA PHE A 166 -0.97 -7.29 -3.88
C PHE A 166 -0.18 -7.26 -2.56
N LYS A 167 0.20 -8.43 -2.04
CA LYS A 167 1.02 -8.52 -0.82
C LYS A 167 2.37 -7.84 -1.02
N LEU A 168 2.99 -7.96 -2.19
CA LEU A 168 4.23 -7.26 -2.55
C LEU A 168 4.03 -5.74 -2.56
N THR A 169 2.99 -5.24 -3.22
CA THR A 169 2.80 -3.80 -3.46
C THR A 169 2.14 -3.02 -2.32
N LYS A 170 1.18 -3.62 -1.60
CA LYS A 170 0.31 -2.91 -0.63
C LYS A 170 0.28 -3.52 0.78
N GLY A 171 0.92 -4.67 0.99
CA GLY A 171 1.22 -5.21 2.32
C GLY A 171 0.21 -6.17 2.93
N ASP A 172 -1.09 -5.91 2.84
CA ASP A 172 -2.11 -6.89 3.25
C ASP A 172 -2.82 -7.44 2.02
N ALA A 173 -2.84 -8.77 1.87
CA ALA A 173 -3.56 -9.40 0.76
C ALA A 173 -5.07 -9.24 0.98
N PRO A 174 -5.83 -8.69 0.01
CA PRO A 174 -7.26 -8.64 0.13
C PRO A 174 -7.79 -10.07 -0.02
N ASP A 175 -8.36 -10.57 1.07
CA ASP A 175 -9.48 -11.50 1.02
C ASP A 175 -9.09 -12.89 0.45
N ILE A 176 -8.52 -13.72 1.33
CA ILE A 176 -8.01 -15.09 1.09
C ILE A 176 -9.12 -16.15 1.31
N GLU A 177 -10.32 -15.73 1.73
CA GLU A 177 -11.36 -16.63 2.28
C GLU A 177 -11.91 -17.63 1.27
N GLN A 178 -11.95 -17.27 -0.02
CA GLN A 178 -12.51 -18.12 -1.09
C GLN A 178 -11.46 -18.89 -1.91
N MET A 179 -10.18 -18.81 -1.56
CA MET A 179 -9.17 -19.66 -2.20
C MET A 179 -9.32 -21.10 -1.68
N ASN A 180 -9.18 -22.11 -2.55
CA ASN A 180 -9.14 -23.50 -2.11
C ASN A 180 -8.04 -23.69 -1.06
N ALA A 181 -8.28 -24.51 -0.04
CA ALA A 181 -7.35 -24.72 1.08
C ALA A 181 -5.94 -25.11 0.60
N ARG A 182 -5.86 -25.86 -0.51
CA ARG A 182 -4.61 -26.21 -1.18
C ARG A 182 -3.85 -24.98 -1.71
N VAL A 183 -4.54 -24.05 -2.37
CA VAL A 183 -3.96 -22.82 -2.93
C VAL A 183 -3.60 -21.84 -1.82
N ARG A 184 -4.37 -21.78 -0.72
CA ARG A 184 -3.98 -21.04 0.49
C ARG A 184 -2.68 -21.56 1.07
N LYS A 185 -2.56 -22.87 1.24
CA LYS A 185 -1.35 -23.50 1.75
C LYS A 185 -0.15 -23.29 0.80
N MET A 186 -0.38 -23.29 -0.52
CA MET A 186 0.65 -22.91 -1.49
C MET A 186 1.02 -21.43 -1.40
N LEU A 187 0.05 -20.54 -1.17
CA LEU A 187 0.29 -19.11 -0.98
C LEU A 187 1.17 -18.89 0.26
N GLU A 188 0.81 -19.52 1.40
CA GLU A 188 1.64 -19.52 2.62
C GLU A 188 3.05 -20.06 2.34
N GLY A 189 3.17 -21.19 1.65
CA GLY A 189 4.47 -21.77 1.28
C GLY A 189 5.30 -20.92 0.32
N ALA A 190 4.67 -20.28 -0.68
CA ALA A 190 5.31 -19.39 -1.66
C ALA A 190 5.92 -18.16 -1.03
N ILE A 191 5.26 -17.67 0.00
CA ILE A 191 5.68 -16.48 0.71
C ILE A 191 6.76 -16.86 1.75
N GLN A 192 6.70 -18.06 2.37
CA GLN A 192 7.73 -18.55 3.31
C GLN A 192 9.03 -19.01 2.63
N SER A 193 8.96 -19.67 1.46
CA SER A 193 10.12 -20.36 0.89
C SER A 193 11.16 -19.42 0.25
N ASP A 194 10.80 -18.19 -0.10
CA ASP A 194 11.70 -17.21 -0.72
C ASP A 194 12.18 -16.13 0.28
N GLY A 195 11.94 -16.31 1.60
CA GLY A 195 12.26 -15.31 2.62
C GLY A 195 11.35 -14.07 2.58
N ILE A 196 10.44 -13.99 1.62
CA ILE A 196 9.55 -12.87 1.34
C ILE A 196 8.62 -12.58 2.54
N GLU A 197 8.12 -13.60 3.25
CA GLU A 197 7.29 -13.41 4.44
C GLU A 197 8.08 -12.83 5.62
N GLU A 198 9.30 -13.31 5.87
CA GLU A 198 10.20 -12.72 6.88
C GLU A 198 10.53 -11.26 6.53
N LEU A 199 10.56 -10.87 5.26
CA LEU A 199 10.73 -9.46 4.89
C LEU A 199 9.48 -8.61 5.26
N PHE A 200 8.28 -9.20 5.28
CA PHE A 200 7.02 -8.48 5.42
C PHE A 200 6.31 -8.58 6.78
N GLU A 201 6.41 -9.69 7.51
CA GLU A 201 5.91 -9.79 8.91
C GLU A 201 6.74 -8.90 9.85
N THR A 202 8.04 -8.89 9.61
CA THR A 202 9.02 -7.93 10.11
C THR A 202 8.59 -6.47 9.92
N GLY A 203 7.88 -6.14 8.83
CA GLY A 203 7.36 -4.79 8.59
C GLY A 203 6.12 -4.42 9.40
N LYS A 204 5.46 -5.38 10.06
CA LYS A 204 4.33 -5.13 10.99
C LYS A 204 4.83 -4.79 12.41
N HIS A 205 6.05 -5.20 12.75
CA HIS A 205 6.74 -4.74 13.95
C HIS A 205 7.85 -3.76 13.58
N ILE A 206 7.64 -2.48 13.89
CA ILE A 206 8.57 -1.33 13.68
C ILE A 206 10.00 -1.57 14.23
N SER A 207 10.24 -2.69 14.93
CA SER A 207 11.50 -3.02 15.60
C SER A 207 12.51 -3.83 14.79
N VAL A 208 12.21 -4.33 13.58
CA VAL A 208 13.27 -4.95 12.79
C VAL A 208 14.03 -3.87 12.04
N ASP A 209 15.34 -3.87 12.24
CA ASP A 209 16.26 -2.97 11.53
C ASP A 209 16.25 -3.34 10.05
N ILE A 210 15.37 -2.68 9.29
CA ILE A 210 15.28 -2.74 7.81
C ILE A 210 16.62 -2.44 7.13
N PHE A 211 17.59 -1.91 7.89
CA PHE A 211 18.92 -1.61 7.43
C PHE A 211 19.97 -2.64 7.86
N SER A 212 19.59 -3.77 8.46
CA SER A 212 20.54 -4.81 8.86
C SER A 212 21.17 -5.49 7.65
N ASP A 213 22.45 -5.85 7.78
CA ASP A 213 23.22 -6.43 6.66
C ASP A 213 22.64 -7.81 6.25
N GLU A 214 22.15 -8.59 7.22
CA GLU A 214 21.45 -9.86 6.98
C GLU A 214 20.20 -9.68 6.09
N TYR A 215 19.45 -8.59 6.31
CA TYR A 215 18.25 -8.28 5.55
C TYR A 215 18.60 -7.87 4.11
N MET A 216 19.68 -7.11 3.93
CA MET A 216 20.20 -6.73 2.62
C MET A 216 20.71 -7.94 1.82
N ASP A 217 21.38 -8.87 2.48
CA ASP A 217 21.84 -10.12 1.85
C ASP A 217 20.66 -10.97 1.36
N LYS A 218 19.58 -11.06 2.15
CA LYS A 218 18.34 -11.74 1.73
C LYS A 218 17.72 -11.08 0.49
N ILE A 219 17.64 -9.74 0.45
CA ILE A 219 17.13 -9.01 -0.74
C ILE A 219 18.02 -9.26 -1.96
N ASN A 220 19.34 -9.28 -1.78
CA ASN A 220 20.28 -9.52 -2.86
C ASN A 220 20.25 -10.94 -3.40
N ALA A 221 19.83 -11.92 -2.59
CA ALA A 221 19.67 -13.31 -3.02
C ALA A 221 18.45 -13.56 -3.94
N ILE A 222 17.49 -12.61 -3.99
CA ILE A 222 16.27 -12.74 -4.81
C ILE A 222 16.63 -12.78 -6.30
N GLN A 223 16.30 -13.90 -6.96
CA GLN A 223 16.57 -14.16 -8.38
C GLN A 223 15.53 -13.55 -9.34
N LEU A 224 14.49 -12.90 -8.81
CA LEU A 224 13.36 -12.31 -9.54
C LEU A 224 13.52 -10.78 -9.58
N PRO A 225 14.05 -10.19 -10.66
CA PRO A 225 14.50 -8.79 -10.67
C PRO A 225 13.37 -7.78 -10.49
N ASN A 226 12.22 -7.95 -11.16
CA ASN A 226 11.08 -7.04 -10.99
C ASN A 226 10.54 -7.10 -9.56
N THR A 227 10.41 -8.33 -9.05
CA THR A 227 9.98 -8.57 -7.67
C THR A 227 10.94 -7.94 -6.66
N LYS A 228 12.27 -8.09 -6.85
CA LYS A 228 13.31 -7.44 -6.03
C LYS A 228 13.15 -5.92 -6.01
N ILE A 229 12.93 -5.30 -7.16
CA ILE A 229 12.75 -3.84 -7.29
C ILE A 229 11.49 -3.36 -6.58
N LYS A 230 10.35 -4.06 -6.73
CA LYS A 230 9.10 -3.69 -6.01
C LYS A 230 9.26 -3.79 -4.49
N ILE A 231 9.98 -4.80 -4.01
CA ILE A 231 10.29 -4.96 -2.58
C ILE A 231 11.14 -3.78 -2.10
N LEU A 232 12.25 -3.48 -2.80
CA LEU A 232 13.12 -2.35 -2.49
C LEU A 232 12.37 -1.01 -2.52
N GLN A 233 11.55 -0.78 -3.55
CA GLN A 233 10.72 0.42 -3.68
C GLN A 233 9.82 0.59 -2.46
N ARG A 234 9.14 -0.47 -2.02
CA ARG A 234 8.23 -0.40 -0.88
C ARG A 234 8.98 -0.15 0.42
N LEU A 235 10.08 -0.87 0.65
CA LEU A 235 10.90 -0.70 1.86
C LEU A 235 11.46 0.72 1.97
N LEU A 236 12.01 1.23 0.87
CA LEU A 236 12.45 2.62 0.78
C LEU A 236 11.31 3.60 1.03
N SER A 237 10.15 3.39 0.41
CA SER A 237 8.99 4.27 0.63
C SER A 237 8.62 4.34 2.11
N GLN A 238 8.55 3.18 2.79
CA GLN A 238 8.25 3.10 4.22
C GLN A 238 9.34 3.76 5.08
N ALA A 239 10.61 3.49 4.77
CA ALA A 239 11.75 4.06 5.48
C ALA A 239 11.81 5.59 5.35
N ILE A 240 11.56 6.09 4.14
CA ILE A 240 11.50 7.52 3.83
C ILE A 240 10.30 8.15 4.54
N ASP A 241 9.13 7.51 4.54
CA ASP A 241 7.95 8.02 5.22
C ASP A 241 8.17 8.15 6.74
N GLU A 242 8.79 7.14 7.38
CA GLU A 242 9.17 7.23 8.80
C GLU A 242 10.22 8.32 9.03
N PHE A 243 11.24 8.39 8.18
CA PHE A 243 12.29 9.41 8.27
C PHE A 243 11.75 10.82 8.10
N LYS A 244 10.78 11.02 7.18
CA LYS A 244 10.11 12.28 6.89
C LYS A 244 9.29 12.83 8.07
N LYS A 245 8.86 11.97 9.00
CA LYS A 245 8.19 12.41 10.25
C LYS A 245 9.13 13.23 11.13
N VAL A 246 10.44 12.95 11.06
CA VAL A 246 11.44 13.66 11.88
C VAL A 246 12.21 14.67 11.05
N ASN A 247 12.60 14.37 9.81
CA ASN A 247 13.33 15.29 8.95
C ASN A 247 12.61 15.45 7.61
N LYS A 248 11.78 16.50 7.52
CA LYS A 248 10.90 16.71 6.37
C LYS A 248 11.67 17.02 5.09
N ILE A 249 12.65 17.93 5.15
CA ILE A 249 13.41 18.36 3.97
C ILE A 249 14.16 17.17 3.36
N MET A 250 14.97 16.47 4.16
CA MET A 250 15.72 15.32 3.65
C MET A 250 14.77 14.20 3.22
N GLY A 251 13.67 13.96 3.95
CA GLY A 251 12.65 13.00 3.54
C GLY A 251 12.02 13.30 2.17
N VAL A 252 11.78 14.58 1.84
CA VAL A 252 11.30 15.00 0.51
C VAL A 252 12.37 14.77 -0.55
N GLU A 253 13.63 15.11 -0.29
CA GLU A 253 14.73 14.88 -1.23
C GLU A 253 14.90 13.38 -1.58
N PHE A 254 14.90 12.50 -0.57
CA PHE A 254 14.97 11.05 -0.78
C PHE A 254 13.74 10.53 -1.54
N ALA A 255 12.53 11.05 -1.25
CA ALA A 255 11.32 10.69 -1.98
C ALA A 255 11.40 11.06 -3.47
N ASP A 256 11.93 12.24 -3.79
CA ASP A 256 12.13 12.69 -5.17
C ASP A 256 13.17 11.85 -5.91
N ARG A 257 14.25 11.44 -5.23
CA ARG A 257 15.26 10.53 -5.79
C ARG A 257 14.68 9.14 -6.04
N LEU A 258 13.95 8.57 -5.08
CA LEU A 258 13.24 7.30 -5.26
C LEU A 258 12.30 7.36 -6.47
N LYS A 259 11.54 8.46 -6.59
CA LYS A 259 10.61 8.65 -7.71
C LYS A 259 11.33 8.61 -9.05
N LYS A 260 12.48 9.28 -9.19
CA LYS A 260 13.28 9.25 -10.44
C LYS A 260 13.71 7.83 -10.82
N VAL A 261 14.19 7.04 -9.85
CA VAL A 261 14.63 5.65 -10.07
C VAL A 261 13.44 4.76 -10.46
N VAL A 262 12.28 4.96 -9.83
CA VAL A 262 11.04 4.24 -10.16
C VAL A 262 10.52 4.64 -11.55
N ASP A 263 10.61 5.90 -11.91
CA ASP A 263 10.22 6.38 -13.24
C ASP A 263 11.14 5.78 -14.32
N GLU A 264 12.44 5.63 -14.06
CA GLU A 264 13.38 4.92 -14.94
C GLU A 264 12.97 3.44 -15.12
N TYR A 265 12.66 2.75 -14.03
CA TYR A 265 12.15 1.38 -14.04
C TYR A 265 10.87 1.23 -14.89
N ASN A 266 9.89 2.13 -14.71
CA ASN A 266 8.61 2.06 -15.41
C ASN A 266 8.74 2.43 -16.90
N ASN A 267 9.68 3.31 -17.25
CA ASN A 267 9.91 3.77 -18.63
C ASN A 267 10.84 2.86 -19.44
N ARG A 268 11.28 1.73 -18.89
CA ARG A 268 12.15 0.79 -19.61
C ARG A 268 11.52 0.38 -20.95
N ARG A 269 12.31 0.48 -22.02
CA ARG A 269 11.88 0.05 -23.36
C ARG A 269 11.75 -1.47 -23.39
N ARG A 270 10.79 -1.99 -24.16
CA ARG A 270 10.49 -3.42 -24.31
C ARG A 270 11.58 -4.25 -25.02
N ASP A 271 12.76 -3.71 -25.25
CA ASP A 271 13.88 -4.48 -25.83
C ASP A 271 14.53 -5.34 -24.74
N GLU A 272 14.27 -6.66 -24.78
CA GLU A 272 14.64 -7.64 -23.75
C GLU A 272 16.13 -7.63 -23.36
N ALA A 273 17.03 -7.33 -24.31
CA ALA A 273 18.47 -7.27 -24.04
C ALA A 273 18.88 -6.06 -23.18
N TYR A 274 18.25 -4.91 -23.38
CA TYR A 274 18.46 -3.71 -22.56
C TYR A 274 17.66 -3.75 -21.26
N ALA A 275 16.58 -4.54 -21.20
CA ALA A 275 15.73 -4.61 -20.04
C ALA A 275 16.43 -5.20 -18.80
N ASN A 276 17.26 -6.23 -18.96
CA ASN A 276 17.95 -6.85 -17.83
C ASN A 276 19.07 -5.96 -17.24
N GLU A 277 19.86 -5.28 -18.07
CA GLU A 277 20.88 -4.34 -17.59
C GLU A 277 20.24 -3.18 -16.81
N VAL A 278 19.14 -2.63 -17.33
CA VAL A 278 18.37 -1.58 -16.63
C VAL A 278 17.78 -2.08 -15.31
N LEU A 279 17.37 -3.35 -15.22
CA LEU A 279 16.83 -3.91 -13.98
C LEU A 279 17.91 -4.02 -12.89
N ASP A 280 19.09 -4.51 -13.24
CA ASP A 280 20.21 -4.61 -12.30
C ASP A 280 20.67 -3.23 -11.84
N ASP A 281 20.81 -2.27 -12.77
CA ASP A 281 21.16 -0.88 -12.48
C ASP A 281 20.13 -0.22 -11.54
N VAL A 282 18.84 -0.38 -11.81
CA VAL A 282 17.76 0.15 -10.95
C VAL A 282 17.83 -0.48 -9.56
N ALA A 283 18.03 -1.80 -9.47
CA ALA A 283 18.12 -2.49 -8.19
C ALA A 283 19.32 -1.99 -7.37
N GLU A 284 20.47 -1.76 -8.02
CA GLU A 284 21.66 -1.17 -7.39
C GLU A 284 21.42 0.27 -6.94
N GLN A 285 20.80 1.11 -7.78
CA GLN A 285 20.44 2.48 -7.41
C GLN A 285 19.52 2.52 -6.18
N LEU A 286 18.53 1.62 -6.10
CA LEU A 286 17.65 1.52 -4.93
C LEU A 286 18.41 1.03 -3.69
N ALA A 287 19.26 0.03 -3.82
CA ALA A 287 20.08 -0.47 -2.70
C ALA A 287 21.03 0.62 -2.16
N GLN A 288 21.64 1.38 -3.06
CA GLN A 288 22.50 2.52 -2.72
C GLN A 288 21.70 3.62 -2.01
N LEU A 289 20.50 3.96 -2.51
CA LEU A 289 19.62 4.95 -1.87
C LEU A 289 19.24 4.53 -0.44
N LEU A 290 19.03 3.23 -0.21
CA LEU A 290 18.73 2.69 1.11
C LEU A 290 19.91 2.81 2.07
N SER A 291 21.13 2.53 1.58
CA SER A 291 22.37 2.70 2.35
C SER A 291 22.64 4.17 2.70
N GLU A 292 22.40 5.08 1.77
CA GLU A 292 22.51 6.52 2.00
C GLU A 292 21.49 7.00 3.03
N LEU A 293 20.24 6.53 2.96
CA LEU A 293 19.23 6.83 3.97
C LEU A 293 19.62 6.31 5.35
N LYS A 294 20.19 5.10 5.46
CA LYS A 294 20.74 4.56 6.70
C LYS A 294 21.82 5.46 7.29
N THR A 295 22.73 5.92 6.44
CA THR A 295 23.86 6.78 6.82
C THR A 295 23.36 8.14 7.30
N GLU A 296 22.45 8.76 6.54
CA GLU A 296 21.85 10.05 6.89
C GLU A 296 21.02 9.96 8.18
N LYS A 297 20.27 8.87 8.37
CA LYS A 297 19.55 8.63 9.63
C LYS A 297 20.47 8.54 10.83
N ASN A 298 21.73 8.11 10.68
CA ASN A 298 22.69 7.98 11.77
C ASN A 298 23.68 9.16 11.89
N SER A 299 23.66 10.11 10.96
CA SER A 299 24.67 11.17 10.86
C SER A 299 24.69 12.09 12.08
N PHE A 300 23.55 12.29 12.75
CA PHE A 300 23.44 13.07 13.99
C PHE A 300 24.37 12.60 15.11
N LYS A 301 24.64 11.27 15.20
CA LYS A 301 25.50 10.68 16.24
C LYS A 301 26.93 11.21 16.18
N ASN A 302 27.43 11.47 14.97
CA ASN A 302 28.79 11.97 14.75
C ASN A 302 28.90 13.49 14.98
N MET A 303 27.77 14.20 15.03
CA MET A 303 27.70 15.65 15.14
C MET A 303 27.46 16.14 16.59
N GLY A 304 27.24 15.22 17.54
CA GLY A 304 26.96 15.58 18.94
C GLY A 304 25.65 16.37 19.10
N ILE A 305 24.68 16.11 18.23
CA ILE A 305 23.33 16.69 18.24
C ILE A 305 22.29 15.58 18.26
N ASP A 306 21.09 15.90 18.74
CA ASP A 306 19.98 14.96 18.70
C ASP A 306 19.30 14.90 17.33
N TYR A 307 18.38 13.95 17.18
CA TYR A 307 17.74 13.65 15.91
C TYR A 307 16.81 14.78 15.41
N GLU A 308 16.21 15.56 16.32
CA GLU A 308 15.37 16.71 15.96
C GLU A 308 16.23 17.94 15.66
N GLU A 309 17.30 18.16 16.42
CA GLU A 309 18.32 19.18 16.14
C GLU A 309 18.94 19.00 14.76
N LYS A 310 19.13 17.74 14.33
CA LYS A 310 19.62 17.42 12.97
C LYS A 310 18.66 17.90 11.89
N ALA A 311 17.34 17.79 12.10
CA ALA A 311 16.37 18.28 11.12
C ALA A 311 16.50 19.80 10.90
N PHE A 312 16.71 20.57 11.98
CA PHE A 312 16.96 22.01 11.85
C PHE A 312 18.31 22.32 11.20
N TYR A 313 19.37 21.56 11.52
CA TYR A 313 20.66 21.70 10.84
C TYR A 313 20.52 21.46 9.34
N ASP A 314 19.77 20.45 8.91
CA ASP A 314 19.56 20.15 7.49
C ASP A 314 18.76 21.23 6.77
N ILE A 315 17.82 21.89 7.47
CA ILE A 315 17.12 23.06 6.92
C ILE A 315 18.10 24.19 6.66
N LEU A 316 18.96 24.51 7.63
CA LEU A 316 19.98 25.55 7.46
C LEU A 316 20.91 25.19 6.30
N LYS A 317 21.40 23.95 6.24
CA LYS A 317 22.27 23.48 5.16
C LYS A 317 21.61 23.49 3.78
N ALA A 318 20.33 23.12 3.71
CA ALA A 318 19.57 23.15 2.46
C ALA A 318 19.40 24.58 1.94
N VAL A 319 19.12 25.54 2.83
CA VAL A 319 19.02 26.95 2.47
C VAL A 319 20.38 27.50 2.05
N SER A 320 21.46 27.20 2.78
CA SER A 320 22.81 27.67 2.42
C SER A 320 23.24 27.18 1.03
N LYS A 321 22.93 25.92 0.71
CA LYS A 321 23.15 25.34 -0.62
C LYS A 321 22.26 25.99 -1.69
N LYS A 322 20.98 26.25 -1.39
CA LYS A 322 20.02 26.86 -2.33
C LYS A 322 20.41 28.28 -2.75
N PHE A 323 20.97 29.05 -1.83
CA PHE A 323 21.40 30.43 -2.06
C PHE A 323 22.91 30.59 -2.20
N GLU A 324 23.63 29.48 -2.37
CA GLU A 324 25.07 29.41 -2.68
C GLU A 324 25.97 30.25 -1.75
N PHE A 325 25.74 30.18 -0.44
CA PHE A 325 26.60 30.82 0.56
C PHE A 325 27.19 29.80 1.54
N GLU A 326 28.40 30.10 2.01
CA GLU A 326 29.07 29.30 3.02
C GLU A 326 28.79 29.83 4.42
N TYR A 327 28.57 28.91 5.36
CA TYR A 327 28.41 29.23 6.77
C TYR A 327 29.10 28.13 7.60
N PRO A 328 29.84 28.45 8.67
CA PRO A 328 30.60 27.45 9.41
C PRO A 328 29.70 26.38 10.05
N ASP A 329 30.06 25.10 9.86
CA ASP A 329 29.30 23.96 10.38
C ASP A 329 29.12 24.03 11.91
N ASP A 330 30.16 24.43 12.66
CA ASP A 330 30.09 24.56 14.12
C ASP A 330 29.02 25.56 14.58
N LYS A 331 28.89 26.68 13.85
CA LYS A 331 27.87 27.70 14.13
C LYS A 331 26.48 27.23 13.73
N MET A 332 26.37 26.47 12.62
CA MET A 332 25.11 25.87 12.18
C MET A 332 24.58 24.85 13.19
N ILE A 333 25.48 24.05 13.76
CA ILE A 333 25.18 23.12 14.85
C ILE A 333 24.72 23.88 16.10
N GLU A 334 25.40 24.96 16.46
CA GLU A 334 24.99 25.76 17.62
C GLU A 334 23.61 26.41 17.40
N LEU A 335 23.38 26.95 16.21
CA LEU A 335 22.12 27.58 15.79
C LEU A 335 20.96 26.58 15.80
N SER A 336 21.15 25.35 15.29
CA SER A 336 20.09 24.33 15.29
C SER A 336 19.63 23.96 16.71
N LYS A 337 20.56 23.90 17.67
CA LYS A 337 20.23 23.71 19.10
C LYS A 337 19.41 24.86 19.67
N ARG A 338 19.73 26.12 19.34
CA ARG A 338 18.95 27.29 19.80
C ARG A 338 17.56 27.31 19.16
N ILE A 339 17.45 26.99 17.87
CA ILE A 339 16.16 26.90 17.16
C ILE A 339 15.25 25.88 17.85
N LYS A 340 15.80 24.70 18.19
CA LYS A 340 15.05 23.68 18.93
C LYS A 340 14.49 24.22 20.25
N LEU A 341 15.29 24.90 21.06
CA LEU A 341 14.83 25.47 22.34
C LEU A 341 13.66 26.44 22.16
N ILE A 342 13.69 27.28 21.13
CA ILE A 342 12.60 28.21 20.82
C ILE A 342 11.34 27.44 20.41
N VAL A 343 11.49 26.45 19.51
CA VAL A 343 10.38 25.62 19.05
C VAL A 343 9.76 24.81 20.20
N ASP A 344 10.57 24.24 21.08
CA ASP A 344 10.13 23.48 22.26
C ASP A 344 9.41 24.36 23.29
N ASP A 345 9.78 25.63 23.41
CA ASP A 345 9.08 26.57 24.28
C ASP A 345 7.68 26.90 23.74
N LYS A 346 7.57 27.21 22.45
CA LYS A 346 6.28 27.58 21.82
C LYS A 346 5.38 26.39 21.55
N SER A 347 5.93 25.20 21.35
CA SER A 347 5.14 24.00 21.05
C SER A 347 4.39 23.43 22.26
N ARG A 348 4.70 23.91 23.48
CA ARG A 348 3.98 23.58 24.73
C ARG A 348 2.53 24.04 24.76
N TYR A 349 2.17 25.05 23.98
CA TYR A 349 0.80 25.55 23.94
C TYR A 349 -0.09 24.62 23.10
N THR A 350 -1.23 24.23 23.64
CA THR A 350 -2.25 23.48 22.92
C THR A 350 -2.67 24.27 21.67
N ASP A 351 -2.68 23.60 20.52
CA ASP A 351 -3.04 24.22 19.23
C ASP A 351 -2.21 25.42 18.77
N TRP A 352 -0.94 25.50 19.20
CA TRP A 352 -0.02 26.55 18.76
C TRP A 352 0.07 26.71 17.24
N SER A 353 0.01 25.61 16.48
CA SER A 353 0.05 25.59 15.01
C SER A 353 -1.19 26.19 14.33
N ALA A 354 -2.28 26.46 15.06
CA ALA A 354 -3.47 27.12 14.53
C ALA A 354 -3.59 28.59 14.99
N ARG A 355 -2.65 29.05 15.80
CA ARG A 355 -2.67 30.35 16.47
C ARG A 355 -1.68 31.32 15.83
N ASP A 356 -2.22 32.28 15.08
CA ASP A 356 -1.42 33.29 14.37
C ASP A 356 -0.55 34.14 15.30
N ASP A 357 -1.02 34.40 16.53
CA ASP A 357 -0.27 35.15 17.54
C ASP A 357 0.99 34.38 18.02
N ILE A 358 0.89 33.06 18.19
CA ILE A 358 2.03 32.23 18.58
C ILE A 358 3.01 32.07 17.41
N LYS A 359 2.51 31.88 16.19
CA LYS A 359 3.35 31.82 14.98
C LYS A 359 4.12 33.12 14.75
N ALA A 360 3.47 34.26 14.91
CA ALA A 360 4.13 35.56 14.77
C ALA A 360 5.23 35.76 15.83
N ASN A 361 4.96 35.38 17.09
CA ASN A 361 5.99 35.44 18.15
C ASN A 361 7.16 34.48 17.86
N LEU A 362 6.89 33.25 17.44
CA LEU A 362 7.91 32.28 17.03
C LEU A 362 8.76 32.83 15.87
N GLN A 363 8.12 33.46 14.89
CA GLN A 363 8.80 34.09 13.77
C GLN A 363 9.73 35.22 14.23
N VAL A 364 9.26 36.10 15.13
CA VAL A 364 10.09 37.19 15.69
C VAL A 364 11.27 36.64 16.47
N ASP A 365 11.05 35.64 17.34
CA ASP A 365 12.10 35.01 18.13
C ASP A 365 13.16 34.35 17.22
N LEU A 366 12.73 33.70 16.13
CA LEU A 366 13.61 33.15 15.12
C LEU A 366 14.37 34.24 14.37
N ILE A 367 13.75 35.38 14.03
CA ILE A 367 14.42 36.48 13.30
C ILE A 367 15.56 37.04 14.13
N LEU A 368 15.31 37.28 15.43
CA LEU A 368 16.31 37.80 16.35
C LEU A 368 17.48 36.82 16.52
N LEU A 369 17.18 35.53 16.65
CA LEU A 369 18.21 34.50 16.77
C LEU A 369 19.07 34.39 15.49
N LEU A 370 18.42 34.43 14.33
CA LEU A 370 19.09 34.33 13.04
C LEU A 370 20.02 35.55 12.79
N ASP A 371 19.56 36.75 13.15
CA ASP A 371 20.36 37.98 13.10
C ASP A 371 21.58 37.93 14.06
N GLU A 372 21.40 37.45 15.29
CA GLU A 372 22.49 37.25 16.27
C GLU A 372 23.59 36.34 15.72
N PHE A 373 23.20 35.27 15.02
CA PHE A 373 24.12 34.31 14.40
C PHE A 373 24.65 34.75 13.03
N GLY A 374 24.21 35.91 12.51
CA GLY A 374 24.56 36.42 11.19
C GLY A 374 24.14 35.47 10.05
N TYR A 375 23.02 34.75 10.23
CA TYR A 375 22.51 33.77 9.29
C TYR A 375 21.07 34.14 8.89
N PRO A 376 20.70 34.17 7.61
CA PRO A 376 21.56 34.09 6.45
C PRO A 376 22.30 35.43 6.19
N PRO A 377 23.39 35.44 5.38
CA PRO A 377 24.12 36.67 5.03
C PRO A 377 23.27 37.75 4.33
N VAL A 378 22.12 37.33 3.78
CA VAL A 378 21.09 38.16 3.18
C VAL A 378 19.76 37.69 3.76
N THR A 379 18.84 38.60 4.05
CA THR A 379 17.48 38.26 4.53
C THR A 379 16.78 37.32 3.57
N ILE A 380 16.50 36.09 4.02
CA ILE A 380 15.83 35.04 3.25
C ILE A 380 14.66 34.51 4.07
N ASP A 381 13.45 34.69 3.56
CA ASP A 381 12.22 34.25 4.25
C ASP A 381 12.05 32.72 4.28
N ASP A 382 12.72 32.00 3.38
CA ASP A 382 12.61 30.54 3.25
C ASP A 382 13.03 29.80 4.53
N VAL A 383 14.04 30.30 5.27
CA VAL A 383 14.51 29.64 6.51
C VAL A 383 13.36 29.53 7.52
N TYR A 384 12.64 30.63 7.73
CA TYR A 384 11.54 30.68 8.68
C TYR A 384 10.41 29.73 8.29
N LYS A 385 10.08 29.74 7.00
CA LYS A 385 9.01 28.89 6.47
C LYS A 385 9.34 27.41 6.68
N GLU A 386 10.55 26.99 6.32
CA GLU A 386 10.98 25.59 6.48
C GLU A 386 11.08 25.18 7.96
N VAL A 387 11.60 26.04 8.84
CA VAL A 387 11.66 25.79 10.29
C VAL A 387 10.25 25.66 10.89
N LEU A 388 9.32 26.54 10.51
CA LEU A 388 7.93 26.48 10.94
C LEU A 388 7.25 25.18 10.46
N GLU A 389 7.40 24.85 9.18
CA GLU A 389 6.85 23.63 8.60
C GLU A 389 7.40 22.37 9.28
N GLN A 390 8.67 22.37 9.68
CA GLN A 390 9.29 21.28 10.43
C GLN A 390 8.76 21.20 11.87
N ALA A 391 8.56 22.32 12.54
CA ALA A 391 7.95 22.36 13.87
C ALA A 391 6.50 21.84 13.85
N GLU A 392 5.71 22.22 12.84
CA GLU A 392 4.36 21.68 12.62
C GLU A 392 4.38 20.18 12.32
N ASN A 393 5.39 19.70 11.58
CA ASN A 393 5.60 18.29 11.28
C ASN A 393 5.84 17.46 12.55
N PHE A 394 6.71 17.94 13.47
CA PHE A 394 6.93 17.28 14.76
C PHE A 394 5.62 17.15 15.56
N LYS A 395 4.84 18.22 15.66
CA LYS A 395 3.54 18.19 16.36
C LYS A 395 2.59 17.16 15.73
N LYS A 396 2.53 17.09 14.40
CA LYS A 396 1.65 16.16 13.67
C LYS A 396 1.94 14.69 13.98
N TYR A 397 3.20 14.34 14.24
CA TYR A 397 3.65 12.97 14.46
C TYR A 397 4.04 12.65 15.91
N ALA A 398 3.83 13.58 16.85
CA ALA A 398 4.04 13.39 18.28
C ALA A 398 2.87 12.69 19.02
N GLN A 399 1.78 12.35 18.31
CA GLN A 399 0.58 11.70 18.84
C GLN A 399 0.57 10.18 18.66
#